data_AF-A0A6N3G8H6-F1
#
_entry.id   AF-A0A6N3G8H6-F1
#
_cell.length_a   1.000
_cell.length_b   1.000
_cell.length_c   1.000
_cell.angle_alpha   90.00
_cell.angle_beta   90.00
_cell.angle_gamma   90.00
#
_symmetry.space_group_name_H-M   'P 1'
#
loop_
_entity.id
_entity.type
_entity.pdbx_description
1 polymer ?
#
loop_
_entity_poly.entity_id
_entity_poly.type
_entity_poly.pdbx_seq_one_letter_code
_entity_poly.pdbx_strand_id
1 'polypeptide(L)'
;MKLNDVLYRRQYKIVLSSDISSLDLSSLNSLGVWSNPKDKHYVLTLKNNDDPCKDPAVFEEKFKEITGLGSKDFNLETKNGPLTLQGAVDSSWF
;
A
#
# COMPACT_ATOMS: atom_id res chain seq x y z
N MET A 1 -21.11 -4.39 -4.12
CA MET A 1 -19.72 -4.80 -4.42
C MET A 1 -19.66 -6.33 -4.44
N LYS A 2 -19.10 -6.95 -5.49
CA LYS A 2 -18.93 -8.41 -5.54
C LYS A 2 -17.68 -8.78 -4.73
N LEU A 3 -17.74 -9.82 -3.89
CA LEU A 3 -16.63 -10.26 -3.01
C LEU A 3 -15.30 -10.47 -3.74
N ASN A 4 -15.37 -10.98 -4.98
CA ASN A 4 -14.20 -11.15 -5.86
C ASN A 4 -13.49 -9.81 -6.12
N ASP A 5 -14.24 -8.73 -6.31
CA ASP A 5 -13.69 -7.40 -6.59
C ASP A 5 -12.86 -6.85 -5.43
N VAL A 6 -13.17 -7.26 -4.19
CA VAL A 6 -12.39 -6.89 -3.00
C VAL A 6 -11.15 -7.75 -2.85
N LEU A 7 -11.27 -9.05 -3.14
CA LEU A 7 -10.16 -10.00 -3.03
C LEU A 7 -9.03 -9.64 -4.01
N TYR A 8 -9.34 -9.28 -5.25
CA TYR A 8 -8.33 -8.99 -6.28
C TYR A 8 -7.76 -7.57 -6.26
N ARG A 9 -8.06 -6.75 -5.23
CA ARG A 9 -7.49 -5.39 -5.15
C ARG A 9 -5.99 -5.45 -4.90
N ARG A 10 -5.26 -4.65 -5.68
CA ARG A 10 -3.83 -4.44 -5.50
C ARG A 10 -3.55 -3.88 -4.11
N GLN A 11 -2.51 -4.40 -3.48
CA GLN A 11 -2.02 -3.91 -2.21
C GLN A 11 -0.54 -3.56 -2.28
N TYR A 12 -0.20 -2.52 -1.55
CA TYR A 12 1.15 -2.01 -1.40
C TYR A 12 1.53 -2.05 0.07
N LYS A 13 2.68 -2.64 0.39
CA LYS A 13 3.31 -2.47 1.69
C LYS A 13 4.41 -1.45 1.53
N ILE A 14 4.38 -0.47 2.41
CA ILE A 14 5.30 0.65 2.45
C ILE A 14 5.94 0.60 3.82
N VAL A 15 7.24 0.32 3.85
CA VAL A 15 8.04 0.33 5.07
C VAL A 15 8.91 1.57 5.02
N LEU A 16 8.69 2.50 5.94
CA LEU A 16 9.53 3.70 6.02
C LEU A 16 10.90 3.37 6.62
N SER A 17 11.91 4.10 6.16
CA SER A 17 13.23 4.12 6.77
C SER A 17 13.18 4.70 8.19
N SER A 18 14.14 4.30 9.03
CA SER A 18 14.19 4.70 10.44
C SER A 18 14.22 6.21 10.65
N ASP A 19 14.77 6.96 9.69
CA ASP A 19 14.92 8.41 9.74
C ASP A 19 13.61 9.18 9.48
N ILE A 20 12.58 8.52 8.93
CA ILE A 20 11.27 9.13 8.68
C ILE A 20 10.37 8.89 9.88
N SER A 21 9.73 9.96 10.36
CA SER A 21 8.89 9.92 11.55
C SER A 21 7.59 9.16 11.31
N SER A 22 6.73 9.64 10.41
CA SER A 22 5.45 9.00 10.07
C SER A 22 4.87 9.59 8.79
N LEU A 23 3.93 8.87 8.17
CA LEU A 23 3.18 9.37 7.02
C LEU A 23 1.90 10.08 7.50
N ASP A 24 1.56 11.21 6.89
CA ASP A 24 0.23 11.80 7.03
C ASP A 24 -0.78 11.03 6.15
N LEU A 25 -1.45 10.06 6.77
CA LEU A 25 -2.47 9.25 6.12
C LEU A 25 -3.69 10.06 5.65
N SER A 26 -3.93 11.23 6.24
CA SER A 26 -5.06 12.10 5.87
C SER A 26 -4.89 12.62 4.44
N SER A 27 -3.67 13.06 4.12
CA SER A 27 -3.27 13.53 2.80
C SER A 27 -3.22 12.40 1.75
N LEU A 28 -3.06 11.14 2.20
CA LEU A 28 -2.93 9.96 1.33
C LEU A 28 -4.23 9.18 1.12
N ASN A 29 -5.32 9.55 1.79
CA ASN A 29 -6.62 8.87 1.71
C ASN A 29 -7.21 8.85 0.28
N SER A 30 -6.76 9.73 -0.60
CA SER A 30 -7.12 9.71 -2.03
C SER A 30 -6.62 8.46 -2.75
N LEU A 31 -5.45 7.92 -2.37
CA LEU A 31 -4.81 6.77 -3.03
C LEU A 31 -5.48 5.42 -2.70
N GLY A 32 -6.19 5.33 -1.58
CA GLY A 32 -6.89 4.12 -1.21
C GLY A 32 -7.18 4.01 0.28
N VAL A 33 -7.31 2.77 0.76
CA VAL A 33 -7.54 2.46 2.16
C VAL A 33 -6.21 2.10 2.82
N TRP A 34 -5.82 2.87 3.83
CA TRP A 34 -4.57 2.67 4.55
C TRP A 34 -4.78 1.89 5.85
N SER A 35 -3.81 1.07 6.20
CA SER A 35 -3.71 0.34 7.45
C SER A 35 -2.28 0.45 7.98
N ASN A 36 -2.12 0.63 9.27
CA ASN A 36 -0.82 0.79 9.92
C ASN A 36 -0.66 -0.30 11.00
N PRO A 37 -0.41 -1.57 10.61
CA PRO A 37 -0.36 -2.69 11.56
C PRO A 37 0.82 -2.62 12.54
N LYS A 38 1.94 -1.98 12.16
CA LYS A 38 3.15 -1.83 12.98
C LYS A 38 3.77 -0.46 12.73
N ASP A 39 4.54 0.06 13.68
CA ASP A 39 5.24 1.34 13.52
C ASP A 39 6.05 1.36 12.21
N LYS A 40 5.91 2.45 11.43
CA LYS A 40 6.53 2.63 10.09
C LYS A 40 6.14 1.62 9.01
N HIS A 41 5.20 0.72 9.28
CA HIS A 41 4.72 -0.28 8.34
C HIS A 41 3.30 0.04 7.92
N TYR A 42 3.16 0.49 6.68
CA TYR A 42 1.88 0.87 6.11
C TYR A 42 1.46 -0.12 5.04
N VAL A 43 0.18 -0.47 5.03
CA VAL A 43 -0.45 -1.27 4.00
C VAL A 43 -1.52 -0.42 3.35
N LEU A 44 -1.38 -0.19 2.05
CA LEU A 44 -2.38 0.45 1.22
C LEU A 44 -3.12 -0.61 0.41
N THR A 45 -4.45 -0.57 0.46
CA THR A 45 -5.32 -1.32 -0.44
C THR A 45 -6.01 -0.35 -1.38
N LEU A 46 -5.87 -0.54 -2.69
CA LEU A 46 -6.56 0.31 -3.67
C LEU A 46 -8.07 0.15 -3.55
N LYS A 47 -8.81 1.26 -3.76
CA LYS A 47 -10.27 1.26 -3.67
C LYS A 47 -10.93 0.48 -4.82
N ASN A 48 -10.32 0.53 -6.00
CA ASN A 48 -10.82 -0.09 -7.23
C ASN A 48 -9.70 -0.85 -7.95
N ASN A 49 -10.04 -1.94 -8.62
CA ASN A 49 -9.06 -2.73 -9.38
C ASN A 49 -8.67 -2.08 -10.73
N ASP A 50 -9.48 -1.13 -11.20
CA ASP A 50 -9.23 -0.36 -12.42
C ASP A 50 -8.41 0.92 -12.17
N ASP A 51 -7.97 1.15 -10.93
CA ASP A 51 -7.20 2.34 -10.59
C ASP A 51 -5.86 2.36 -11.35
N PRO A 52 -5.44 3.49 -11.95
CA PRO A 52 -4.13 3.59 -12.60
C PRO A 52 -2.98 3.31 -11.63
N CYS A 53 -3.18 3.53 -10.33
CA CYS A 53 -2.24 3.16 -9.28
C CYS A 53 -2.15 1.64 -9.06
N LYS A 54 -2.81 0.78 -9.84
CA LYS A 54 -2.54 -0.66 -9.87
C LYS A 54 -1.14 -0.99 -10.39
N ASP A 55 -0.58 -0.06 -11.18
CA ASP A 55 0.78 -0.13 -11.64
C ASP A 55 1.72 0.41 -10.54
N PRO A 56 2.72 -0.39 -10.10
CA PRO A 56 3.63 0.02 -9.04
C PRO A 56 4.38 1.31 -9.33
N ALA A 57 4.81 1.52 -10.59
CA ALA A 57 5.59 2.70 -10.94
C ALA A 57 4.73 3.96 -10.84
N VAL A 58 3.50 3.90 -11.37
CA VAL A 58 2.53 5.01 -11.29
C VAL A 58 2.17 5.32 -9.83
N PHE A 59 1.96 4.28 -9.01
CA PHE A 59 1.72 4.46 -7.59
C PHE A 59 2.90 5.12 -6.89
N GLU A 60 4.11 4.61 -7.12
CA GLU A 60 5.33 5.11 -6.50
C GLU A 60 5.57 6.58 -6.84
N GLU A 61 5.43 6.98 -8.10
CA GLU A 61 5.56 8.38 -8.52
C GLU A 61 4.56 9.28 -7.80
N LYS A 62 3.27 8.90 -7.78
CA LYS A 62 2.22 9.67 -7.08
C LYS A 62 2.46 9.73 -5.57
N PHE A 63 2.91 8.64 -4.98
CA PHE A 63 3.20 8.56 -3.55
C PHE A 63 4.35 9.51 -3.19
N LYS A 64 5.41 9.56 -3.99
CA LYS A 64 6.51 10.51 -3.81
C LYS A 64 6.09 11.95 -4.02
N GLU A 65 5.24 12.22 -5.01
CA GLU A 65 4.71 13.56 -5.28
C GLU A 65 3.92 14.11 -4.08
N ILE A 66 3.11 13.27 -3.43
CA ILE A 66 2.29 13.67 -2.28
C ILE A 66 3.11 13.75 -0.99
N THR A 67 4.02 12.79 -0.77
CA THR A 67 4.78 12.70 0.50
C THR A 67 6.09 13.47 0.50
N GLY A 68 6.61 13.83 -0.69
CA GLY A 68 7.94 14.40 -0.84
C GLY A 68 9.08 13.43 -0.54
N LEU A 69 8.80 12.14 -0.32
CA LEU A 69 9.80 11.13 0.01
C LEU A 69 10.59 10.68 -1.23
N GLY A 70 11.87 10.38 -1.05
CA GLY A 70 12.71 9.75 -2.06
C GLY A 70 12.67 8.23 -2.00
N SER A 71 13.18 7.56 -3.04
CA SER A 71 13.24 6.09 -3.11
C SER A 71 14.08 5.42 -2.02
N LYS A 72 14.87 6.19 -1.26
CA LYS A 72 15.70 5.69 -0.14
C LYS A 72 14.97 5.77 1.20
N ASP A 73 13.89 6.53 1.26
CA ASP A 73 13.16 6.84 2.49
C ASP A 73 12.07 5.81 2.80
N PHE A 74 11.76 4.95 1.82
CA PHE A 74 10.80 3.87 1.98
C PHE A 74 11.13 2.69 1.07
N ASN A 75 10.67 1.51 1.48
CA ASN A 75 10.65 0.31 0.65
C ASN A 75 9.20 0.00 0.25
N LEU A 76 8.98 -0.24 -1.04
CA LEU A 76 7.67 -0.55 -1.61
C LEU A 76 7.62 -2.02 -2.06
N GLU A 77 6.77 -2.82 -1.41
CA GLU A 77 6.49 -4.20 -1.79
C GLU A 77 5.07 -4.31 -2.33
N THR A 78 4.85 -5.07 -3.40
CA THR A 78 3.51 -5.17 -4.03
C THR A 78 2.94 -6.57 -3.98
N LYS A 79 1.74 -6.75 -3.41
CA LYS A 79 1.04 -8.04 -3.40
C LYS A 79 0.06 -8.10 -4.56
N ASN A 80 0.23 -9.12 -5.39
CA ASN A 80 -0.75 -9.52 -6.39
C ASN A 80 -1.45 -10.79 -5.91
N GLY A 81 -2.77 -10.75 -5.80
CA GLY A 81 -3.57 -11.95 -5.59
C GLY A 81 -4.73 -11.75 -4.62
N PRO A 82 -5.68 -12.70 -4.60
CA PRO A 82 -6.80 -12.65 -3.69
C PRO A 82 -6.31 -12.66 -2.24
N LEU A 83 -6.69 -11.65 -1.45
CA LEU A 83 -6.42 -11.65 -0.01
C LEU A 83 -7.29 -12.71 0.68
N THR A 84 -6.85 -13.95 0.68
CA THR A 84 -7.45 -15.01 1.48
C THR A 84 -6.89 -14.95 2.90
N LEU A 85 -7.70 -15.28 3.91
CA LEU A 85 -7.23 -15.39 5.30
C LEU A 85 -6.03 -16.33 5.43
N GLN A 86 -6.02 -17.41 4.63
CA GLN A 86 -4.91 -18.35 4.55
C GLN A 86 -3.64 -17.68 3.99
N GLY A 87 -3.75 -16.93 2.88
CA GLY A 87 -2.63 -16.18 2.31
C GLY A 87 -2.17 -14.97 3.15
N ALA A 88 -2.91 -14.57 4.17
CA ALA A 88 -2.47 -13.59 5.17
C ALA A 88 -1.67 -14.27 6.30
N VAL A 89 -2.07 -15.47 6.73
CA VAL A 89 -1.38 -16.26 7.76
C VAL A 89 -0.06 -16.86 7.26
N ASP A 90 -0.03 -17.34 6.01
CA ASP A 90 1.16 -17.96 5.41
C ASP A 90 2.19 -16.94 4.90
N SER A 91 1.90 -15.65 4.98
CA SER A 91 2.71 -14.60 4.38
C SER A 91 3.43 -13.82 5.48
N SER A 92 4.78 -13.78 5.42
CA SER A 92 5.65 -12.94 6.25
C SER A 92 5.46 -11.42 6.04
N TRP A 93 4.38 -11.05 5.36
CA TRP A 93 4.04 -9.70 4.94
C TRP A 93 3.44 -8.87 6.08
N PHE A 94 2.72 -9.52 7.00
CA PHE A 94 2.01 -8.90 8.12
C PHE A 94 2.76 -9.08 9.45
#